data_AF-A0A1B6NXQ1-F1
#
_entry.id   AF-A0A1B6NXQ1-F1
#
_cell.length_a   1.000
_cell.length_b   1.000
_cell.length_c   1.000
_cell.angle_alpha   90.00
_cell.angle_beta   90.00
_cell.angle_gamma   90.00
#
_symmetry.space_group_name_H-M   'P 1'
#
loop_
_entity.id
_entity.type
_entity.pdbx_description
1 polymer ?
#
loop_
_entity_poly.entity_id
_entity_poly.type
_entity_poly.pdbx_seq_one_letter_code
_entity_poly.pdbx_strand_id
1 'polypeptide(L)'
;MNKPKSKVLFYIHHHGKGHLSRAQLLIPIIEKFAHVTLIIAQDDFLPAVKRALPERKTVTLPSKWSSSDAGKKRTFDTAFEGVPLSAQSTLRTSFFVNHLQKEAYDGFISDVSAELTIYARGAGIPVLMQRHSGDISIDPTQVFAYQCANALYAPYPRQLEADDYAFFNKTYFLGSLVTSKNNSAHHGNGISIVHSDHEVINAICETLLPIESPITVIGSERSHLHHLDQITYYEQVSDITHSANTDISFLQRGKQYPM
;
A
#
# COMPACT_ATOMS: atom_id res chain seq x y z
N MET A 1 4.10 38.44 -9.26
CA MET A 1 3.50 37.44 -10.16
C MET A 1 3.36 36.12 -9.40
N ASN A 2 2.15 35.57 -9.26
CA ASN A 2 1.98 34.25 -8.64
C ASN A 2 2.55 33.19 -9.57
N LYS A 3 3.60 32.48 -9.13
CA LYS A 3 4.14 31.33 -9.86
C LYS A 3 3.02 30.28 -10.01
N PRO A 4 2.83 29.66 -11.18
CA PRO A 4 1.86 28.58 -11.32
C PRO A 4 2.20 27.44 -10.34
N LYS A 5 1.18 26.81 -9.77
CA LYS A 5 1.36 25.64 -8.90
C LYS A 5 2.07 24.53 -9.66
N SER A 6 3.04 23.89 -9.02
CA SER A 6 3.73 22.72 -9.58
C SER A 6 2.76 21.61 -9.95
N LYS A 7 3.07 20.82 -10.98
CA LYS A 7 2.31 19.65 -11.40
C LYS A 7 2.98 18.39 -10.85
N VAL A 8 2.25 17.58 -10.09
CA VAL A 8 2.76 16.32 -9.56
C VAL A 8 1.93 15.14 -10.04
N LEU A 9 2.62 14.04 -10.36
CA LEU A 9 2.00 12.77 -10.67
C LEU A 9 2.03 11.87 -9.42
N PHE A 10 0.88 11.42 -8.96
CA PHE A 10 0.76 10.57 -7.77
C PHE A 10 0.36 9.15 -8.19
N TYR A 11 1.22 8.16 -7.97
CA TYR A 11 0.89 6.76 -8.19
C TYR A 11 0.14 6.19 -7.00
N ILE A 12 -1.01 5.55 -7.23
CA ILE A 12 -1.74 4.80 -6.20
C ILE A 12 -1.57 3.31 -6.50
N HIS A 13 -0.97 2.58 -5.57
CA HIS A 13 -0.84 1.14 -5.68
C HIS A 13 -2.22 0.47 -5.51
N HIS A 14 -2.52 -0.52 -6.35
CA HIS A 14 -3.85 -1.15 -6.41
C HIS A 14 -4.01 -2.28 -5.38
N HIS A 15 -2.93 -2.90 -4.91
CA HIS A 15 -3.01 -3.96 -3.90
C HIS A 15 -3.22 -3.37 -2.50
N GLY A 16 -4.34 -3.73 -1.87
CA GLY A 16 -4.65 -3.37 -0.48
C GLY A 16 -5.39 -2.05 -0.33
N LYS A 17 -6.50 -2.07 0.42
CA LYS A 17 -7.35 -0.89 0.67
C LYS A 17 -6.58 0.28 1.30
N GLY A 18 -5.51 -0.01 2.06
CA GLY A 18 -4.69 1.01 2.73
C GLY A 18 -4.02 2.02 1.80
N HIS A 19 -3.75 1.66 0.54
CA HIS A 19 -3.15 2.58 -0.42
C HIS A 19 -4.09 3.69 -0.85
N LEU A 20 -5.33 3.32 -1.17
CA LEU A 20 -6.36 4.28 -1.51
C LEU A 20 -6.73 5.16 -0.31
N SER A 21 -6.90 4.58 0.87
CA SER A 21 -7.22 5.34 2.09
C SER A 21 -6.16 6.39 2.41
N ARG A 22 -4.88 6.05 2.24
CA ARG A 22 -3.80 7.02 2.43
C ARG A 22 -3.78 8.09 1.34
N ALA A 23 -4.06 7.73 0.09
CA ALA A 23 -4.18 8.71 -0.99
C ALA A 23 -5.31 9.72 -0.68
N GLN A 24 -6.45 9.26 -0.15
CA GLN A 24 -7.56 10.12 0.29
C GLN A 24 -7.15 11.12 1.37
N LEU A 25 -6.22 10.74 2.27
CA LEU A 25 -5.69 11.63 3.29
C LEU A 25 -4.66 12.63 2.73
N LEU A 26 -3.74 12.16 1.88
CA LEU A 26 -2.59 12.96 1.43
C LEU A 26 -2.94 13.92 0.29
N ILE A 27 -3.76 13.51 -0.67
CA ILE A 27 -4.03 14.30 -1.89
C ILE A 27 -4.60 15.69 -1.56
N PRO A 28 -5.62 15.85 -0.69
CA PRO A 28 -6.13 17.19 -0.33
C PRO A 28 -5.09 18.10 0.32
N ILE A 29 -4.09 17.53 1.01
CA ILE A 29 -2.98 18.27 1.62
C ILE A 29 -2.01 18.72 0.52
N ILE A 30 -1.64 17.82 -0.38
CA ILE A 30 -0.73 18.09 -1.50
C ILE A 30 -1.33 19.15 -2.44
N GLU A 31 -2.65 19.11 -2.68
CA GLU A 31 -3.37 20.04 -3.55
C GLU A 31 -3.31 21.51 -3.09
N LYS A 32 -2.98 21.75 -1.82
CA LYS A 32 -2.69 23.10 -1.32
C LYS A 32 -1.47 23.72 -2.01
N PHE A 33 -0.50 22.89 -2.42
CA PHE A 33 0.80 23.30 -2.95
C PHE A 33 0.98 22.98 -4.45
N ALA A 34 0.37 21.92 -4.95
CA ALA A 34 0.57 21.42 -6.31
C ALA A 34 -0.74 20.98 -6.99
N HIS A 35 -0.78 20.92 -8.31
CA HIS A 35 -1.82 20.21 -9.05
C HIS A 35 -1.49 18.72 -9.12
N VAL A 36 -2.42 17.87 -8.72
CA VAL A 36 -2.22 16.41 -8.66
C VAL A 36 -2.93 15.73 -9.82
N THR A 37 -2.19 14.95 -10.62
CA THR A 37 -2.75 13.92 -11.49
C THR A 37 -2.51 12.56 -10.85
N LEU A 38 -3.51 11.68 -10.89
CA LEU A 38 -3.41 10.32 -10.38
C LEU A 38 -2.98 9.36 -11.48
N ILE A 39 -2.16 8.37 -11.13
CA ILE A 39 -1.82 7.26 -12.01
C ILE A 39 -1.99 5.91 -11.31
N ILE A 40 -2.61 4.96 -11.98
CA ILE A 40 -2.92 3.62 -11.45
C ILE A 40 -2.44 2.52 -12.39
N ALA A 41 -2.44 1.27 -11.96
CA ALA A 41 -1.89 0.15 -12.73
C ALA A 41 -2.91 -0.86 -13.28
N GLN A 42 -4.18 -0.77 -12.88
CA GLN A 42 -5.26 -1.66 -13.31
C GLN A 42 -6.56 -0.89 -13.51
N ASP A 43 -7.31 -1.24 -14.56
CA ASP A 43 -8.55 -0.55 -14.93
C ASP A 43 -9.72 -0.86 -13.99
N ASP A 44 -9.78 -2.07 -13.43
CA ASP A 44 -10.79 -2.48 -12.44
C ASP A 44 -10.67 -1.72 -11.10
N PHE A 45 -9.50 -1.13 -10.82
CA PHE A 45 -9.27 -0.26 -9.68
C PHE A 45 -9.79 1.18 -9.90
N LEU A 46 -9.98 1.60 -11.16
CA LEU A 46 -10.41 2.96 -11.50
C LEU A 46 -11.76 3.36 -10.85
N PRO A 47 -12.81 2.53 -10.85
CA PRO A 47 -14.07 2.88 -10.18
C PRO A 47 -13.90 3.16 -8.68
N ALA A 48 -13.05 2.41 -7.99
CA ALA A 48 -12.78 2.63 -6.57
C ALA A 48 -12.09 3.98 -6.35
N VAL A 49 -11.09 4.30 -7.19
CA VAL A 49 -10.39 5.59 -7.14
C VAL A 49 -11.34 6.75 -7.43
N LYS A 50 -12.22 6.63 -8.44
CA LYS A 50 -13.18 7.69 -8.78
C LYS A 50 -14.22 7.93 -7.70
N ARG A 51 -14.66 6.89 -6.99
CA ARG A 51 -15.53 7.05 -5.80
C ARG A 51 -14.80 7.74 -4.65
N ALA A 52 -13.56 7.36 -4.39
CA ALA A 52 -12.77 7.84 -3.26
C ALA A 52 -12.22 9.26 -3.44
N LEU A 53 -11.86 9.62 -4.67
CA LEU A 53 -11.16 10.83 -5.06
C LEU A 53 -11.84 11.43 -6.30
N PRO A 54 -13.10 11.91 -6.16
CA PRO A 54 -13.85 12.46 -7.28
C PRO A 54 -13.12 13.69 -7.87
N GLU A 55 -13.43 14.03 -9.12
CA GLU A 55 -12.88 15.19 -9.86
C GLU A 55 -11.39 15.17 -10.22
N ARG A 56 -10.57 14.23 -9.73
CA ARG A 56 -9.15 14.18 -10.11
C ARG A 56 -8.93 13.52 -11.47
N LYS A 57 -8.06 14.13 -12.29
CA LYS A 57 -7.52 13.50 -13.51
C LYS A 57 -6.83 12.20 -13.10
N THR A 58 -7.19 11.11 -13.76
CA THR A 58 -6.65 9.77 -13.49
C THR A 58 -6.23 9.16 -14.81
N VAL A 59 -5.05 8.57 -14.83
CA VAL A 59 -4.48 7.87 -15.99
C VAL A 59 -4.18 6.44 -15.58
N THR A 60 -4.48 5.47 -16.43
CA THR A 60 -4.10 4.07 -16.19
C THR A 60 -2.81 3.75 -16.94
N LEU A 61 -1.85 3.13 -16.25
CA LEU A 61 -0.68 2.52 -16.85
C LEU A 61 -1.10 1.25 -17.61
N PRO A 62 -0.55 1.00 -18.80
CA PRO A 62 -0.68 -0.30 -19.45
C PRO A 62 -0.21 -1.42 -18.53
N SER A 63 -0.89 -2.57 -18.57
CA SER A 63 -0.42 -3.76 -17.84
C SER A 63 0.99 -4.14 -18.30
N LYS A 64 1.83 -4.62 -17.38
CA LYS A 64 3.12 -5.26 -17.70
C LYS A 64 3.02 -6.78 -17.81
N TRP A 65 1.90 -7.35 -17.40
CA TRP A 65 1.68 -8.79 -17.33
C TRP A 65 0.99 -9.29 -18.60
N SER A 66 1.50 -10.38 -19.15
CA SER A 66 0.77 -11.20 -20.11
C SER A 66 -0.18 -12.17 -19.38
N SER A 67 -1.14 -12.75 -20.08
CA SER A 67 -2.03 -13.78 -19.50
C SER A 67 -1.27 -15.01 -18.99
N SER A 68 -0.04 -15.25 -19.45
CA SER A 68 0.83 -16.35 -19.02
C SER A 68 1.74 -16.04 -17.82
N ASP A 69 1.83 -14.78 -17.38
CA ASP A 69 2.75 -14.38 -16.28
C ASP A 69 2.06 -14.32 -14.90
N ALA A 70 0.78 -14.67 -14.82
CA ALA A 70 0.01 -14.58 -13.57
C ALA A 70 0.51 -15.60 -12.53
N GLY A 71 0.95 -15.11 -11.38
CA GLY A 71 1.19 -15.95 -10.18
C GLY A 71 2.63 -16.45 -9.98
N LYS A 72 3.63 -15.90 -10.67
CA LYS A 72 5.04 -16.24 -10.39
C LYS A 72 5.48 -15.56 -9.09
N LYS A 73 5.50 -16.35 -8.00
CA LYS A 73 5.99 -15.90 -6.69
C LYS A 73 7.40 -15.31 -6.81
N ARG A 74 7.54 -14.10 -6.30
CA ARG A 74 8.81 -13.36 -6.27
C ARG A 74 9.67 -13.78 -5.08
N THR A 75 10.98 -13.93 -5.30
CA THR A 75 12.00 -14.18 -4.27
C THR A 75 12.50 -12.89 -3.63
N PHE A 76 12.37 -11.76 -4.34
CA PHE A 76 12.85 -10.44 -3.96
C PHE A 76 14.36 -10.38 -3.73
N ASP A 77 15.15 -11.23 -4.39
CA ASP A 77 16.62 -11.26 -4.25
C ASP A 77 17.35 -10.78 -5.51
N THR A 78 16.60 -10.44 -6.57
CA THR A 78 17.12 -10.06 -7.88
C THR A 78 16.54 -8.72 -8.33
N ALA A 79 17.38 -7.89 -8.95
CA ALA A 79 16.96 -6.58 -9.45
C ALA A 79 15.90 -6.72 -10.55
N PHE A 80 14.86 -5.90 -10.49
CA PHE A 80 13.75 -5.87 -11.44
C PHE A 80 13.01 -7.20 -11.61
N GLU A 81 13.04 -8.09 -10.61
CA GLU A 81 12.33 -9.37 -10.68
C GLU A 81 10.82 -9.22 -10.98
N GLY A 82 10.22 -8.12 -10.53
CA GLY A 82 8.82 -7.78 -10.80
C GLY A 82 8.54 -7.29 -12.22
N VAL A 83 9.55 -7.14 -13.09
CA VAL A 83 9.40 -6.69 -14.47
C VAL A 83 9.61 -7.87 -15.42
N PRO A 84 8.54 -8.41 -16.02
CA PRO A 84 8.68 -9.45 -17.04
C PRO A 84 9.52 -8.99 -18.23
N LEU A 85 10.31 -9.89 -18.80
CA LEU A 85 10.96 -9.68 -20.09
C LEU A 85 9.93 -9.82 -21.22
N SER A 86 9.11 -8.79 -21.40
CA SER A 86 7.97 -8.82 -22.33
C SER A 86 7.78 -7.49 -23.05
N ALA A 87 7.09 -7.54 -24.19
CA ALA A 87 6.66 -6.33 -24.91
C ALA A 87 5.74 -5.45 -24.05
N GLN A 88 4.97 -6.03 -23.13
CA GLN A 88 4.08 -5.31 -22.22
C GLN A 88 4.87 -4.46 -21.22
N SER A 89 5.97 -4.98 -20.66
CA SER A 89 6.89 -4.20 -19.82
C SER A 89 7.50 -3.01 -20.56
N THR A 90 7.89 -3.20 -21.83
CA THR A 90 8.41 -2.13 -22.69
C THR A 90 7.34 -1.06 -22.96
N LEU A 91 6.12 -1.49 -23.33
CA LEU A 91 4.99 -0.59 -23.57
C LEU A 91 4.67 0.25 -22.33
N ARG A 92 4.56 -0.39 -21.16
CA ARG A 92 4.28 0.27 -19.88
C ARG A 92 5.35 1.31 -19.54
N THR A 93 6.62 0.94 -19.69
CA THR A 93 7.76 1.83 -19.39
C THR A 93 7.77 3.03 -20.34
N SER A 94 7.63 2.78 -21.65
CA SER A 94 7.54 3.83 -22.66
C SER A 94 6.37 4.78 -22.39
N PHE A 95 5.19 4.24 -22.10
CA PHE A 95 4.01 5.03 -21.75
C PHE A 95 4.28 5.93 -20.55
N PHE A 96 4.84 5.40 -19.47
CA PHE A 96 5.08 6.18 -18.25
C PHE A 96 6.05 7.33 -18.50
N VAL A 97 7.20 7.07 -19.12
CA VAL A 97 8.23 8.10 -19.39
C VAL A 97 7.70 9.15 -20.38
N ASN A 98 7.03 8.73 -21.45
CA ASN A 98 6.43 9.67 -22.41
C ASN A 98 5.32 10.50 -21.77
N HIS A 99 4.55 9.92 -20.84
CA HIS A 99 3.53 10.66 -20.10
C HIS A 99 4.16 11.72 -19.17
N LEU A 100 5.26 11.37 -18.49
CA LEU A 100 6.01 12.32 -17.65
C LEU A 100 6.46 13.55 -18.45
N GLN A 101 7.06 13.31 -19.61
CA GLN A 101 7.53 14.37 -20.50
C GLN A 101 6.38 15.20 -21.09
N LYS A 102 5.39 14.53 -21.69
CA LYS A 102 4.28 15.20 -22.41
C LYS A 102 3.50 16.15 -21.51
N GLU A 103 3.28 15.77 -20.26
CA GLU A 103 2.53 16.57 -19.31
C GLU A 103 3.42 17.53 -18.50
N ALA A 104 4.75 17.46 -18.66
CA ALA A 104 5.72 18.31 -17.96
C ALA A 104 5.47 18.34 -16.43
N TYR A 105 5.45 17.17 -15.79
CA TYR A 105 5.35 17.10 -14.32
C TYR A 105 6.64 17.61 -13.67
N ASP A 106 6.49 18.34 -12.57
CA ASP A 106 7.59 18.84 -11.74
C ASP A 106 8.06 17.83 -10.69
N GLY A 107 7.26 16.78 -10.45
CA GLY A 107 7.57 15.76 -9.46
C GLY A 107 6.69 14.52 -9.55
N PHE A 108 7.20 13.41 -9.03
CA PHE A 108 6.51 12.14 -8.94
C PHE A 108 6.41 11.69 -7.48
N ILE A 109 5.21 11.31 -7.05
CA ILE A 109 4.95 10.74 -5.73
C ILE A 109 4.61 9.25 -5.93
N SER A 110 5.50 8.39 -5.44
CA SER A 110 5.38 6.95 -5.61
C SER A 110 4.86 6.28 -4.34
N ASP A 111 3.63 5.77 -4.40
CA ASP A 111 3.13 4.84 -3.40
C ASP A 111 3.71 3.44 -3.69
N VAL A 112 4.82 3.11 -3.02
CA VAL A 112 5.62 1.87 -3.05
C VAL A 112 6.19 1.37 -4.39
N SER A 113 5.92 2.02 -5.53
CA SER A 113 6.43 1.47 -6.79
C SER A 113 7.93 1.71 -6.95
N ALA A 114 8.74 0.67 -6.72
CA ALA A 114 10.19 0.73 -6.92
C ALA A 114 10.54 1.02 -8.39
N GLU A 115 9.92 0.30 -9.32
CA GLU A 115 10.15 0.44 -10.76
C GLU A 115 9.85 1.86 -11.28
N LEU A 116 8.65 2.39 -10.99
CA LEU A 116 8.27 3.72 -11.44
C LEU A 116 9.14 4.80 -10.79
N THR A 117 9.59 4.60 -9.56
CA THR A 117 10.54 5.50 -8.89
C THR A 117 11.85 5.58 -9.66
N ILE A 118 12.41 4.43 -10.04
CA ILE A 118 13.66 4.37 -10.81
C ILE A 118 13.46 5.01 -12.20
N TYR A 119 12.36 4.71 -12.89
CA TYR A 119 12.07 5.31 -14.20
C TYR A 119 11.87 6.83 -14.14
N ALA A 120 11.13 7.33 -13.15
CA ALA A 120 10.93 8.77 -12.96
C ALA A 120 12.26 9.47 -12.67
N ARG A 121 13.09 8.89 -11.78
CA ARG A 121 14.43 9.43 -11.49
C ARG A 121 15.30 9.44 -12.74
N GLY A 122 15.30 8.35 -13.51
CA GLY A 122 16.03 8.25 -14.79
C GLY A 122 15.56 9.27 -15.83
N ALA A 123 14.27 9.62 -15.83
CA ALA A 123 13.69 10.66 -16.66
C ALA A 123 13.95 12.09 -16.14
N GLY A 124 14.74 12.25 -15.07
CA GLY A 124 15.08 13.56 -14.49
C GLY A 124 14.01 14.17 -13.60
N ILE A 125 12.97 13.41 -13.23
CA ILE A 125 11.88 13.88 -12.38
C ILE A 125 12.23 13.67 -10.89
N PRO A 126 12.10 14.70 -10.03
CA PRO A 126 12.22 14.53 -8.59
C PRO A 126 11.18 13.55 -8.03
N VAL A 127 11.60 12.62 -7.17
CA VAL A 127 10.72 11.58 -6.61
C VAL A 127 10.60 11.66 -5.10
N LEU A 128 9.37 11.65 -4.61
CA LEU A 128 9.00 11.37 -3.22
C LEU A 128 8.41 9.95 -3.16
N MET A 129 9.06 9.01 -2.48
CA MET A 129 8.61 7.62 -2.44
C MET A 129 8.12 7.22 -1.04
N GLN A 130 7.08 6.39 -0.98
CA GLN A 130 6.62 5.82 0.27
C GLN A 130 7.63 4.78 0.80
N ARG A 131 8.06 4.96 2.05
CA ARG A 131 8.77 3.96 2.84
C ARG A 131 7.75 3.12 3.58
N HIS A 132 7.62 1.84 3.25
CA HIS A 132 6.79 0.87 3.98
C HIS A 132 7.60 0.25 5.12
N SER A 133 6.98 -0.12 6.24
CA SER A 133 7.70 -0.73 7.36
C SER A 133 8.19 -2.14 7.03
N GLY A 134 9.30 -2.56 7.64
CA GLY A 134 9.85 -3.91 7.47
C GLY A 134 11.20 -3.91 6.77
N ASP A 135 11.85 -5.07 6.77
CA ASP A 135 13.15 -5.24 6.16
C ASP A 135 13.03 -5.33 4.63
N ILE A 136 13.81 -4.51 3.95
CA ILE A 136 13.90 -4.43 2.49
C ILE A 136 15.30 -4.74 1.98
N SER A 137 16.24 -5.06 2.88
CA SER A 137 17.67 -5.24 2.58
C SER A 137 17.93 -6.30 1.51
N ILE A 138 17.07 -7.32 1.44
CA ILE A 138 17.16 -8.39 0.45
C ILE A 138 16.64 -7.99 -0.93
N ASP A 139 15.79 -6.96 -1.06
CA ASP A 139 15.23 -6.51 -2.35
C ASP A 139 16.11 -5.43 -2.99
N PRO A 140 17.01 -5.80 -3.93
CA PRO A 140 17.91 -4.82 -4.55
C PRO A 140 17.15 -3.75 -5.35
N THR A 141 15.95 -4.07 -5.87
CA THR A 141 15.14 -3.09 -6.61
C THR A 141 14.59 -2.04 -5.66
N GLN A 142 14.09 -2.47 -4.50
CA GLN A 142 13.53 -1.58 -3.50
C GLN A 142 14.62 -0.70 -2.86
N VAL A 143 15.79 -1.27 -2.55
CA VAL A 143 16.96 -0.52 -2.07
C VAL A 143 17.38 0.53 -3.09
N PHE A 144 17.51 0.15 -4.37
CA PHE A 144 17.90 1.08 -5.43
C PHE A 144 16.86 2.17 -5.65
N ALA A 145 15.56 1.85 -5.59
CA ALA A 145 14.50 2.84 -5.66
C ALA A 145 14.58 3.86 -4.51
N TYR A 146 14.87 3.41 -3.29
CA TYR A 146 15.12 4.32 -2.17
C TYR A 146 16.33 5.19 -2.41
N GLN A 147 17.42 4.67 -2.98
CA GLN A 147 18.59 5.48 -3.37
C GLN A 147 18.20 6.55 -4.41
N CYS A 148 17.40 6.18 -5.42
CA CYS A 148 16.92 7.06 -6.48
C CYS A 148 15.99 8.17 -5.98
N ALA A 149 15.18 7.91 -4.94
CA ALA A 149 14.23 8.89 -4.41
C ALA A 149 14.95 10.09 -3.75
N ASN A 150 14.43 11.30 -4.00
CA ASN A 150 14.93 12.53 -3.38
C ASN A 150 14.60 12.59 -1.89
N ALA A 151 13.41 12.12 -1.54
CA ALA A 151 12.95 11.98 -0.17
C ALA A 151 12.02 10.78 -0.05
N LEU A 152 11.85 10.28 1.17
CA LEU A 152 10.94 9.21 1.52
C LEU A 152 9.92 9.72 2.53
N TYR A 153 8.71 9.17 2.51
CA TYR A 153 7.74 9.37 3.59
C TYR A 153 7.28 8.03 4.16
N ALA A 154 7.27 7.93 5.48
CA ALA A 154 6.84 6.74 6.20
C ALA A 154 5.48 7.01 6.87
N PRO A 155 4.39 6.31 6.49
CA PRO A 155 3.07 6.46 7.10
C PRO A 155 2.97 5.69 8.42
N TYR A 156 4.02 5.77 9.24
CA TYR A 156 4.12 5.17 10.57
C TYR A 156 5.09 5.99 11.44
N PRO A 157 5.01 5.87 12.78
CA PRO A 157 5.91 6.57 13.68
C PRO A 157 7.35 6.06 13.58
N ARG A 158 8.32 6.98 13.74
CA ARG A 158 9.77 6.69 13.67
C ARG A 158 10.21 5.54 14.59
N GLN A 159 9.55 5.40 15.73
CA GLN A 159 9.83 4.41 16.76
C GLN A 159 9.61 2.96 16.30
N LEU A 160 8.89 2.75 15.18
CA LEU A 160 8.69 1.43 14.59
C LEU A 160 9.71 1.09 13.50
N GLU A 161 10.63 2.01 13.19
CA GLU A 161 11.68 1.75 12.21
C GLU A 161 12.87 1.04 12.86
N ALA A 162 13.54 0.19 12.09
CA ALA A 162 14.76 -0.46 12.55
C ALA A 162 15.89 0.56 12.73
N ASP A 163 16.69 0.42 13.79
CA ASP A 163 17.78 1.35 14.12
C ASP A 163 18.85 1.43 13.03
N ASP A 164 19.02 0.36 12.24
CA ASP A 164 19.99 0.24 11.15
C ASP A 164 19.44 0.67 9.77
N TYR A 165 18.23 1.24 9.72
CA TYR A 165 17.62 1.68 8.47
C TYR A 165 18.44 2.78 7.76
N ALA A 166 19.04 2.43 6.63
CA ALA A 166 20.05 3.25 5.95
C ALA A 166 19.58 4.63 5.43
N PHE A 167 18.27 4.88 5.32
CA PHE A 167 17.74 6.09 4.67
C PHE A 167 17.07 7.08 5.64
N PHE A 168 17.32 6.98 6.95
CA PHE A 168 16.77 7.88 7.96
C PHE A 168 16.91 9.37 7.61
N ASN A 169 18.07 9.77 7.06
CA ASN A 169 18.38 11.16 6.76
C ASN A 169 17.46 11.83 5.72
N LYS A 170 16.73 11.04 4.93
CA LYS A 170 15.79 11.53 3.92
C LYS A 170 14.38 10.99 4.08
N THR A 171 14.08 10.34 5.21
CA THR A 171 12.76 9.79 5.52
C THR A 171 12.00 10.69 6.49
N TYR A 172 10.84 11.15 6.07
CA TYR A 172 9.90 11.91 6.88
C TYR A 172 8.83 10.97 7.44
N PHE A 173 8.83 10.78 8.76
CA PHE A 173 7.85 9.95 9.45
C PHE A 173 6.58 10.76 9.72
N LEU A 174 5.46 10.32 9.16
CA LEU A 174 4.16 11.01 9.25
C LEU A 174 3.34 10.54 10.46
N GLY A 175 3.82 9.54 11.20
CA GLY A 175 3.04 8.88 12.25
C GLY A 175 1.89 8.05 11.66
N SER A 176 0.95 7.65 12.51
CA SER A 176 -0.23 6.91 12.09
C SER A 176 -1.19 7.82 11.31
N LEU A 177 -1.31 7.58 10.01
CA LEU A 177 -2.29 8.27 9.17
C LEU A 177 -3.68 7.66 9.38
N VAL A 178 -4.43 8.21 10.32
CA VAL A 178 -5.82 7.82 10.62
C VAL A 178 -6.78 8.99 10.43
N THR A 179 -7.96 8.74 9.86
CA THR A 179 -9.07 9.69 9.95
C THR A 179 -9.56 9.69 11.38
N SER A 180 -9.11 10.67 12.17
CA SER A 180 -9.55 10.89 13.55
C SER A 180 -11.07 11.06 13.63
N LYS A 181 -11.79 9.95 13.83
CA LYS A 181 -13.15 9.91 14.37
C LYS A 181 -13.12 8.88 15.49
N ASN A 182 -13.02 9.37 16.72
CA ASN A 182 -13.07 8.63 18.00
C ASN A 182 -11.80 7.86 18.41
N ASN A 183 -10.91 8.54 19.12
CA ASN A 183 -9.89 7.94 20.00
C ASN A 183 -10.46 7.59 21.38
N SER A 184 -11.68 7.07 21.46
CA SER A 184 -12.10 6.39 22.69
C SER A 184 -11.45 5.02 22.67
N ALA A 185 -10.40 4.83 23.47
CA ALA A 185 -9.80 3.51 23.70
C ALA A 185 -10.86 2.62 24.38
N HIS A 186 -11.73 2.02 23.57
CA HIS A 186 -12.72 1.08 24.06
C HIS A 186 -12.05 -0.28 24.20
N HIS A 187 -11.92 -0.75 25.44
CA HIS A 187 -11.35 -2.04 25.75
C HIS A 187 -12.50 -3.04 25.83
N GLY A 188 -12.83 -3.69 24.71
CA GLY A 188 -13.69 -4.86 24.76
C GLY A 188 -12.87 -6.05 25.24
N ASN A 189 -13.34 -6.78 26.25
CA ASN A 189 -12.66 -8.01 26.67
C ASN A 189 -12.64 -9.01 25.50
N GLY A 190 -11.47 -9.53 25.12
CA GLY A 190 -11.38 -10.60 24.12
C GLY A 190 -10.21 -10.52 23.15
N ILE A 191 -10.33 -11.27 22.05
CA ILE A 191 -9.27 -11.47 21.06
C ILE A 191 -9.82 -11.26 19.66
N SER A 192 -9.20 -10.39 18.87
CA SER A 192 -9.49 -10.24 17.44
C SER A 192 -8.44 -10.96 16.60
N ILE A 193 -8.88 -11.67 15.57
CA ILE A 193 -8.03 -12.32 14.57
C ILE A 193 -8.40 -11.72 13.22
N VAL A 194 -7.45 -11.04 12.58
CA VAL A 194 -7.65 -10.43 11.26
C VAL A 194 -6.61 -11.04 10.32
N HIS A 195 -7.05 -11.98 9.50
CA HIS A 195 -6.18 -12.76 8.63
C HIS A 195 -6.98 -13.27 7.42
N SER A 196 -6.34 -13.48 6.27
CA SER A 196 -7.03 -14.04 5.09
C SER A 196 -6.83 -15.55 4.91
N ASP A 197 -5.75 -16.11 5.46
CA ASP A 197 -5.47 -17.56 5.44
C ASP A 197 -6.34 -18.30 6.48
N HIS A 198 -7.20 -19.21 6.01
CA HIS A 198 -8.12 -19.98 6.87
C HIS A 198 -7.40 -21.00 7.73
N GLU A 199 -6.30 -21.60 7.27
CA GLU A 199 -5.54 -22.59 8.05
C GLU A 199 -4.93 -21.92 9.28
N VAL A 200 -4.36 -20.72 9.10
CA VAL A 200 -3.83 -19.90 10.19
C VAL A 200 -4.94 -19.49 11.16
N ILE A 201 -6.09 -19.05 10.65
CA ILE A 201 -7.23 -18.66 11.49
C ILE A 201 -7.72 -19.84 12.33
N ASN A 202 -7.96 -20.99 11.70
CA ASN A 202 -8.45 -22.18 12.40
C ASN A 202 -7.46 -22.64 13.48
N ALA A 203 -6.15 -22.68 13.17
CA ALA A 203 -5.13 -23.06 14.14
C ALA A 203 -5.07 -22.10 15.34
N ILE A 204 -5.20 -20.80 15.10
CA ILE A 204 -5.25 -19.80 16.18
C ILE A 204 -6.53 -20.00 17.01
N CYS A 205 -7.70 -20.16 16.37
CA CYS A 205 -8.96 -20.41 17.07
C CYS A 205 -8.91 -21.67 17.93
N GLU A 206 -8.47 -22.81 17.38
CA GLU A 206 -8.33 -24.08 18.11
C GLU A 206 -7.44 -23.94 19.36
N THR A 207 -6.38 -23.14 19.26
CA THR A 207 -5.47 -22.88 20.38
C THR A 207 -6.08 -21.98 21.45
N LEU A 208 -6.91 -21.01 21.05
CA LEU A 208 -7.41 -19.95 21.94
C LEU A 208 -8.79 -20.23 22.53
N LEU A 209 -9.63 -21.06 21.89
CA LEU A 209 -10.95 -21.41 22.39
C LEU A 209 -10.96 -21.92 23.85
N PRO A 210 -9.98 -22.73 24.31
CA PRO A 210 -9.92 -23.16 25.71
C PRO A 210 -9.67 -22.04 26.72
N ILE A 211 -9.29 -20.84 26.28
CA ILE A 211 -9.02 -19.68 27.14
C ILE A 211 -10.33 -18.94 27.51
N GLU A 212 -11.48 -19.35 26.95
CA GLU A 212 -12.82 -18.82 27.23
C GLU A 212 -12.96 -17.28 27.06
N SER A 213 -12.03 -16.67 26.33
CA SER A 213 -12.11 -15.26 25.94
C SER A 213 -12.92 -15.11 24.65
N PRO A 214 -13.78 -14.09 24.52
CA PRO A 214 -14.52 -13.86 23.27
C PRO A 214 -13.55 -13.69 22.09
N ILE A 215 -13.77 -14.45 21.01
CA ILE A 215 -12.96 -14.37 19.80
C ILE A 215 -13.77 -13.75 18.68
N THR A 216 -13.22 -12.71 18.05
CA THR A 216 -13.74 -12.10 16.82
C THR A 216 -12.80 -12.39 15.66
N VAL A 217 -13.30 -13.02 14.61
CA VAL A 217 -12.57 -13.30 13.36
C VAL A 217 -13.03 -12.37 12.26
N ILE A 218 -12.09 -11.72 11.58
CA ILE A 218 -12.33 -10.86 10.44
C ILE A 218 -11.47 -11.33 9.26
N GLY A 219 -12.13 -11.77 8.18
CA GLY A 219 -11.48 -12.26 6.97
C GLY A 219 -11.65 -13.75 6.72
N SER A 220 -11.15 -14.19 5.56
CA SER A 220 -11.34 -15.53 4.98
C SER A 220 -12.78 -15.86 4.58
N GLU A 221 -12.96 -16.96 3.85
CA GLU A 221 -14.27 -17.43 3.43
C GLU A 221 -14.92 -18.29 4.51
N ARG A 222 -16.20 -18.04 4.79
CA ARG A 222 -16.95 -18.72 5.87
C ARG A 222 -16.89 -20.25 5.75
N SER A 223 -16.93 -20.79 4.54
CA SER A 223 -16.94 -22.24 4.27
C SER A 223 -15.66 -22.96 4.73
N HIS A 224 -14.55 -22.23 4.90
CA HIS A 224 -13.27 -22.79 5.31
C HIS A 224 -12.98 -22.63 6.80
N LEU A 225 -13.87 -21.98 7.55
CA LEU A 225 -13.68 -21.71 8.97
C LEU A 225 -14.37 -22.74 9.85
N HIS A 226 -13.65 -23.19 10.87
CA HIS A 226 -14.17 -24.06 11.91
C HIS A 226 -14.72 -23.23 13.08
N HIS A 227 -15.47 -23.88 13.97
CA HIS A 227 -15.94 -23.30 15.24
C HIS A 227 -16.77 -22.01 15.12
N LEU A 228 -17.46 -21.82 13.99
CA LEU A 228 -18.30 -20.63 13.73
C LEU A 228 -19.36 -20.36 14.81
N ASP A 229 -19.77 -21.37 15.58
CA ASP A 229 -20.73 -21.25 16.68
C ASP A 229 -20.11 -20.72 17.99
N GLN A 230 -18.77 -20.66 18.05
CA GLN A 230 -18.00 -20.27 19.23
C GLN A 230 -17.23 -18.95 19.02
N ILE A 231 -17.31 -18.36 17.82
CA ILE A 231 -16.64 -17.12 17.45
C ILE A 231 -17.62 -16.11 16.86
N THR A 232 -17.31 -14.82 16.99
CA THR A 232 -17.96 -13.78 16.19
C THR A 232 -17.23 -13.66 14.86
N TYR A 233 -17.92 -13.81 13.73
CA TYR A 233 -17.29 -13.82 12.41
C TYR A 233 -17.79 -12.69 11.51
N TYR A 234 -16.84 -12.02 10.86
CA TYR A 234 -17.07 -11.08 9.76
C TYR A 234 -16.20 -11.45 8.56
N GLU A 235 -16.81 -11.67 7.39
CA GLU A 235 -16.05 -11.90 6.16
C GLU A 235 -15.26 -10.65 5.74
N GLN A 236 -15.93 -9.49 5.79
CA GLN A 236 -15.30 -8.18 5.59
C GLN A 236 -15.96 -7.15 6.50
N VAL A 237 -15.18 -6.15 6.89
CA VAL A 237 -15.65 -4.98 7.63
C VAL A 237 -15.26 -3.69 6.90
N SER A 238 -16.07 -2.65 7.06
CA SER A 238 -15.78 -1.32 6.52
C SER A 238 -14.74 -0.57 7.36
N ASP A 239 -14.68 -0.86 8.66
CA ASP A 239 -13.74 -0.27 9.61
C ASP A 239 -13.29 -1.31 10.64
N ILE A 240 -12.01 -1.68 10.55
CA ILE A 240 -11.40 -2.66 11.46
C ILE A 240 -11.30 -2.12 12.89
N THR A 241 -11.20 -0.81 13.09
CA THR A 241 -11.06 -0.23 14.43
C THR A 241 -12.32 -0.39 15.27
N HIS A 242 -13.48 -0.54 14.62
CA HIS A 242 -14.75 -0.78 15.30
C HIS A 242 -14.98 -2.26 15.58
N SER A 243 -14.61 -3.13 14.65
CA SER A 243 -14.89 -4.57 14.73
C SER A 243 -13.81 -5.38 15.44
N ALA A 244 -12.55 -4.94 15.39
CA ALA A 244 -11.42 -5.55 16.09
C ALA A 244 -11.13 -4.84 17.43
N ASN A 245 -12.19 -4.42 18.12
CA ASN A 245 -12.09 -3.60 19.34
C ASN A 245 -11.94 -4.48 20.58
N THR A 246 -10.83 -5.20 20.67
CA THR A 246 -10.53 -6.21 21.70
C THR A 246 -9.16 -5.98 22.37
N ASP A 247 -8.95 -6.56 23.54
CA ASP A 247 -7.67 -6.47 24.29
C ASP A 247 -6.45 -6.95 23.50
N ILE A 248 -6.61 -8.04 22.74
CA ILE A 248 -5.53 -8.68 21.99
C ILE A 248 -5.94 -8.75 20.52
N SER A 249 -5.01 -8.45 19.61
CA SER A 249 -5.25 -8.59 18.18
C SER A 249 -4.14 -9.38 17.49
N PHE A 250 -4.52 -10.47 16.84
CA PHE A 250 -3.69 -11.22 15.90
C PHE A 250 -3.94 -10.67 14.50
N LEU A 251 -3.00 -9.87 14.01
CA LEU A 251 -3.12 -9.25 12.70
C LEU A 251 -2.14 -9.91 11.74
N GLN A 252 -2.62 -10.30 10.56
CA GLN A 252 -1.73 -10.43 9.42
C GLN A 252 -1.07 -9.06 9.22
N ARG A 253 0.27 -8.98 9.29
CA ARG A 253 0.97 -7.80 8.75
C ARG A 253 0.35 -7.55 7.38
N GLY A 254 -0.03 -6.30 7.09
CA GLY A 254 -0.48 -5.89 5.76
C GLY A 254 0.62 -6.14 4.75
N LYS A 255 0.83 -7.41 4.41
CA LYS A 255 1.64 -7.85 3.31
C LYS A 255 0.85 -7.33 2.11
N GLN A 256 1.46 -6.41 1.37
CA GLN A 256 1.29 -6.46 -0.07
C GLN A 256 1.56 -7.92 -0.44
N TYR A 257 0.51 -8.67 -0.72
CA TYR A 257 0.67 -10.04 -1.18
C TYR A 257 1.61 -9.97 -2.38
N PRO A 258 2.75 -10.66 -2.34
CA PRO A 258 3.58 -10.80 -3.52
C PRO A 258 2.92 -11.89 -4.35
N MET A 259 1.97 -11.50 -5.20
CA MET A 259 1.63 -12.27 -6.40
C MET A 259 2.58 -11.83 -7.51
#